data_AF-A0A6F9E9X4-F1
#
_entry.id   AF-A0A6F9E9X4-F1
#
_cell.length_a   1.000
_cell.length_b   1.000
_cell.length_c   1.000
_cell.angle_alpha   90.00
_cell.angle_beta   90.00
_cell.angle_gamma   90.00
#
_symmetry.space_group_name_H-M   'P 1'
#
loop_
_entity.id
_entity.type
_entity.pdbx_description
1 polymer ?
#
loop_
_entity_poly.entity_id
_entity_poly.type
_entity_poly.pdbx_seq_one_letter_code
_entity_poly.pdbx_strand_id
1 'polypeptide(L)'
;MPVTVIHTGQASAKRLERLLSQRFEDRESVREPDVTIRWGLTDVPDPPGVVLNSRRALADASVRERIWTLLARYGIHTPKESPESEIRRLNLIRQYRIPVFDHATLSCFRSEDRNIWLNKRLSRIRDDYVEIPEDADRETIRACRLALRATHALGLDFGLVSLGVGPKGRLFVLDVSPTPVLTGRLLDLFKNGIARYVETLARPRGSARLMLGADLEFMLLGKTGKIVPASRYFPRKGEVGCDDRTLHGDASLLPLAEIRPPAATSPLRLVEHIRSALTEAAQLCPSRKIKWVAGSMPFRGFPIGGHIHFSGVAPGSRLVRMLDTYVGLPVALLEEPLTARVRRQKYGFLGDIRRKPHGGFEYRTPGSWLVSPEISTAVLCLADIAAREFEHFTEWPFLDPEVQEAFYTGNRSVLKPVFFSVWEHLKRSSLFETYEDYLSVIPWMIEQDLTWDESVDIRETWDISMPKRKARARAAAR
;
A
#
# COMPACT_ATOMS: atom_id res chain seq x y z
N MET A 1 -0.18 -14.26 25.52
CA MET A 1 0.41 -12.89 25.49
C MET A 1 -0.54 -11.97 26.25
N PRO A 2 -0.07 -11.22 27.26
CA PRO A 2 -0.90 -10.25 27.97
C PRO A 2 -1.34 -9.12 27.03
N VAL A 3 -2.60 -8.70 27.16
CA VAL A 3 -3.19 -7.60 26.39
C VAL A 3 -3.72 -6.56 27.36
N THR A 4 -3.25 -5.32 27.22
CA THR A 4 -3.68 -4.20 28.06
C THR A 4 -4.53 -3.23 27.24
N VAL A 5 -5.63 -2.74 27.81
CA VAL A 5 -6.47 -1.71 27.17
C VAL A 5 -6.33 -0.38 27.94
N ILE A 6 -5.77 0.64 27.30
CA ILE A 6 -5.70 2.00 27.87
C ILE A 6 -6.93 2.79 27.42
N HIS A 7 -7.71 3.31 28.37
CA HIS A 7 -8.95 4.03 28.06
C HIS A 7 -9.33 5.06 29.16
N THR A 8 -10.21 6.01 28.85
CA THR A 8 -10.76 7.01 29.81
C THR A 8 -12.11 6.60 30.42
N GLY A 9 -12.43 5.30 30.38
CA GLY A 9 -13.64 4.74 30.97
C GLY A 9 -14.81 4.59 30.00
N GLN A 10 -14.57 4.68 28.69
CA GLN A 10 -15.55 4.42 27.64
C GLN A 10 -16.17 3.03 27.83
N ALA A 11 -17.50 2.94 27.74
CA ALA A 11 -18.23 1.67 27.90
C ALA A 11 -17.77 0.59 26.90
N SER A 12 -17.44 0.97 25.66
CA SER A 12 -16.88 0.07 24.65
C SER A 12 -15.57 -0.56 25.11
N ALA A 13 -14.68 0.25 25.68
CA ALA A 13 -13.36 -0.17 26.10
C ALA A 13 -13.45 -1.11 27.31
N LYS A 14 -14.26 -0.76 28.32
CA LYS A 14 -14.55 -1.64 29.47
C LYS A 14 -15.16 -2.99 29.05
N ARG A 15 -16.07 -2.99 28.07
CA ARG A 15 -16.63 -4.23 27.51
C ARG A 15 -15.57 -5.07 26.83
N LEU A 16 -14.72 -4.43 26.01
CA LEU A 16 -13.66 -5.10 25.29
C LEU A 16 -12.62 -5.69 26.26
N GLU A 17 -12.17 -4.90 27.24
CA GLU A 17 -11.25 -5.32 28.29
C GLU A 17 -11.77 -6.58 29.00
N ARG A 18 -13.00 -6.55 29.53
CA ARG A 18 -13.61 -7.73 30.17
C ARG A 18 -13.62 -8.97 29.28
N LEU A 19 -13.96 -8.81 27.99
CA LEU A 19 -14.01 -9.92 27.04
C LEU A 19 -12.63 -10.47 26.68
N LEU A 20 -11.62 -9.60 26.61
CA LEU A 20 -10.24 -10.00 26.38
C LEU A 20 -9.67 -10.70 27.62
N SER A 21 -9.91 -10.18 28.81
CA SER A 21 -9.50 -10.83 30.07
C SER A 21 -10.06 -12.24 30.20
N GLN A 22 -11.35 -12.45 29.91
CA GLN A 22 -11.98 -13.79 29.92
C GLN A 22 -11.37 -14.74 28.88
N ARG A 23 -10.98 -14.24 27.71
CA ARG A 23 -10.44 -15.07 26.62
C ARG A 23 -8.97 -15.44 26.84
N PHE A 24 -8.24 -14.63 27.59
CA PHE A 24 -6.82 -14.81 27.86
C PHE A 24 -6.55 -15.04 29.36
N GLU A 25 -7.50 -15.63 30.09
CA GLU A 25 -7.42 -15.90 31.54
C GLU A 25 -6.12 -16.63 31.93
N ASP A 26 -5.43 -16.02 32.91
CA ASP A 26 -4.21 -16.40 33.66
C ASP A 26 -2.85 -16.55 32.96
N ARG A 27 -1.89 -15.72 33.38
CA ARG A 27 -1.10 -16.00 34.59
C ARG A 27 -0.41 -14.75 35.12
N GLU A 28 -0.37 -14.63 36.44
CA GLU A 28 0.69 -13.96 37.19
C GLU A 28 2.04 -14.16 36.49
N SER A 29 2.51 -13.15 35.77
CA SER A 29 3.94 -12.96 35.58
C SER A 29 4.16 -11.48 35.38
N VAL A 30 5.12 -10.97 36.14
CA VAL A 30 5.71 -9.65 36.10
C VAL A 30 6.41 -9.47 34.75
N ARG A 31 5.64 -9.44 33.66
CA ARG A 31 6.13 -9.19 32.30
C ARG A 31 5.39 -7.99 31.74
N GLU A 32 6.14 -7.06 31.18
CA GLU A 32 5.61 -5.89 30.48
C GLU A 32 4.59 -6.33 29.41
N PRO A 33 3.55 -5.52 29.13
CA PRO A 33 2.49 -5.92 28.20
C PRO A 33 3.04 -6.09 26.78
N ASP A 34 2.95 -7.30 26.23
CA ASP A 34 3.38 -7.58 24.86
C ASP A 34 2.54 -6.82 23.81
N VAL A 35 1.26 -6.55 24.11
CA VAL A 35 0.33 -5.79 23.25
C VAL A 35 -0.50 -4.81 24.07
N THR A 36 -0.46 -3.53 23.69
CA THR A 36 -1.28 -2.46 24.27
C THR A 36 -2.26 -1.92 23.23
N ILE A 37 -3.55 -1.88 23.58
CA ILE A 37 -4.62 -1.31 22.76
C ILE A 37 -5.05 0.01 23.38
N ARG A 38 -4.87 1.13 22.67
CA ARG A 38 -5.40 2.41 23.14
C ARG A 38 -6.80 2.65 22.60
N TRP A 39 -7.75 2.74 23.52
CA TRP A 39 -9.16 3.03 23.23
C TRP A 39 -9.58 4.39 23.78
N GLY A 40 -8.75 5.41 23.57
CA GLY A 40 -8.99 6.76 24.04
C GLY A 40 -7.70 7.56 24.07
N LEU A 41 -7.80 8.87 23.81
CA LEU A 41 -6.67 9.77 23.99
C LEU A 41 -6.47 9.98 25.50
N THR A 42 -5.29 9.60 26.00
CA THR A 42 -4.87 9.82 27.39
C THR A 42 -3.49 10.47 27.40
N ASP A 43 -3.12 11.09 28.52
CA ASP A 43 -1.79 11.69 28.68
C ASP A 43 -0.68 10.70 29.02
N VAL A 44 -1.03 9.43 29.23
CA VAL A 44 -0.07 8.36 29.45
C VAL A 44 0.80 8.21 28.19
N PRO A 45 2.13 8.06 28.29
CA PRO A 45 2.99 7.73 27.14
C PRO A 45 2.64 6.38 26.51
N ASP A 46 3.13 6.13 25.30
CA ASP A 46 3.05 4.79 24.70
C ASP A 46 4.04 3.86 25.44
N PRO A 47 3.58 2.70 25.96
CA PRO A 47 4.47 1.75 26.63
C PRO A 47 5.42 1.07 25.62
N PRO A 48 6.50 0.43 26.09
CA PRO A 48 7.31 -0.43 25.23
C PRO A 48 6.47 -1.58 24.64
N GLY A 49 6.94 -2.15 23.52
CA GLY A 49 6.26 -3.24 22.83
C GLY A 49 5.27 -2.79 21.76
N VAL A 50 4.29 -3.65 21.46
CA VAL A 50 3.33 -3.39 20.38
C VAL A 50 2.20 -2.49 20.89
N VAL A 51 2.08 -1.28 20.35
CA VAL A 51 0.99 -0.35 20.67
C VAL A 51 0.07 -0.18 19.46
N LEU A 52 -1.20 -0.55 19.61
CA LEU A 52 -2.25 -0.32 18.62
C LEU A 52 -2.96 1.01 18.88
N ASN A 53 -3.03 1.85 17.84
CA ASN A 53 -3.47 3.24 17.89
C ASN A 53 -2.63 4.07 18.87
N SER A 54 -1.37 4.34 18.52
CA SER A 54 -0.45 5.16 19.31
C SER A 54 -1.08 6.48 19.79
N ARG A 55 -0.55 7.07 20.87
CA ARG A 55 -1.04 8.35 21.39
C ARG A 55 -1.07 9.43 20.30
N ARG A 56 -0.04 9.47 19.45
CA ARG A 56 0.05 10.41 18.32
C ARG A 56 -1.08 10.20 17.32
N ALA A 57 -1.30 8.96 16.87
CA ALA A 57 -2.36 8.64 15.91
C ALA A 57 -3.76 8.99 16.45
N LEU A 58 -4.00 8.75 17.75
CA LEU A 58 -5.24 9.17 18.41
C LEU A 58 -5.39 10.69 18.50
N ALA A 59 -4.30 11.42 18.75
CA ALA A 59 -4.32 12.89 18.74
C ALA A 59 -4.63 13.43 17.33
N ASP A 60 -4.05 12.85 16.29
CA ASP A 60 -4.33 13.20 14.89
C ASP A 60 -5.76 12.91 14.48
N ALA A 61 -6.35 11.83 15.03
CA ALA A 61 -7.74 11.43 14.80
C ALA A 61 -8.73 11.89 15.89
N SER A 62 -8.35 12.86 16.73
CA SER A 62 -9.19 13.29 17.87
C SER A 62 -10.31 14.26 17.47
N VAL A 63 -10.08 15.06 16.42
CA VAL A 63 -10.98 16.12 15.95
C VAL A 63 -11.22 15.94 14.45
N ARG A 64 -12.49 16.06 14.04
CA ARG A 64 -12.92 15.78 12.66
C ARG A 64 -12.29 16.70 11.64
N GLU A 65 -12.20 17.99 11.94
CA GLU A 65 -11.59 19.00 11.07
C GLU A 65 -10.10 18.71 10.85
N ARG A 66 -9.40 18.20 11.87
CA ARG A 66 -8.01 17.74 11.75
C ARG A 66 -7.90 16.51 10.85
N ILE A 67 -8.78 15.52 11.04
CA ILE A 67 -8.86 14.34 10.15
C ILE A 67 -9.02 14.79 8.70
N TRP A 68 -9.98 15.68 8.42
CA TRP A 68 -10.22 16.14 7.06
C TRP A 68 -9.04 16.89 6.47
N THR A 69 -8.39 17.73 7.27
CA THR A 69 -7.20 18.47 6.86
C THR A 69 -6.08 17.51 6.47
N LEU A 70 -5.77 16.52 7.31
CA LEU A 70 -4.73 15.53 7.05
C LEU A 70 -5.05 14.69 5.81
N LEU A 71 -6.24 14.09 5.76
CA LEU A 71 -6.64 13.26 4.63
C LEU A 71 -6.65 14.04 3.29
N ALA A 72 -7.10 15.30 3.30
CA ALA A 72 -7.10 16.15 2.11
C ALA A 72 -5.69 16.40 1.56
N ARG A 73 -4.68 16.61 2.45
CA ARG A 73 -3.26 16.75 2.05
C ARG A 73 -2.76 15.51 1.31
N TYR A 74 -3.31 14.34 1.62
CA TYR A 74 -2.93 13.07 1.01
C TYR A 74 -3.81 12.68 -0.18
N GLY A 75 -4.56 13.64 -0.74
CA GLY A 75 -5.39 13.43 -1.94
C GLY A 75 -6.69 12.64 -1.70
N ILE A 76 -7.09 12.46 -0.43
CA ILE A 76 -8.35 11.82 -0.07
C ILE A 76 -9.45 12.86 -0.03
N HIS A 77 -10.60 12.57 -0.65
CA HIS A 77 -11.70 13.49 -0.68
C HIS A 77 -12.43 13.51 0.66
N THR A 78 -12.50 14.70 1.24
CA THR A 78 -13.19 15.03 2.49
C THR A 78 -14.05 16.28 2.26
N PRO A 79 -15.02 16.55 3.14
CA PRO A 79 -15.62 17.88 3.25
C PRO A 79 -14.54 18.95 3.52
N LYS A 80 -14.74 20.18 3.02
CA LYS A 80 -13.81 21.33 3.13
C LYS A 80 -14.13 22.30 4.28
N GLU A 81 -15.35 22.31 4.82
CA GLU A 81 -15.89 23.26 5.81
C GLU A 81 -16.83 22.56 6.81
N SER A 82 -17.39 23.33 7.76
CA SER A 82 -18.19 22.87 8.91
C SER A 82 -19.23 21.77 8.61
N PRO A 83 -19.45 20.82 9.54
CA PRO A 83 -19.97 19.48 9.23
C PRO A 83 -21.39 19.36 8.68
N GLU A 84 -22.26 20.35 8.85
CA GLU A 84 -23.68 20.17 8.51
C GLU A 84 -24.06 20.79 7.17
N SER A 85 -23.59 22.00 6.88
CA SER A 85 -23.96 22.72 5.65
C SER A 85 -23.30 22.14 4.42
N GLU A 86 -22.02 21.78 4.52
CA GLU A 86 -21.28 21.34 3.33
C GLU A 86 -21.52 19.87 3.01
N ILE A 87 -21.67 19.00 4.01
CA ILE A 87 -21.98 17.60 3.74
C ILE A 87 -23.38 17.45 3.14
N ARG A 88 -24.35 18.30 3.52
CA ARG A 88 -25.64 18.40 2.80
C ARG A 88 -25.44 18.81 1.34
N ARG A 89 -24.51 19.73 1.03
CA ARG A 89 -24.18 20.11 -0.36
C ARG A 89 -23.54 18.98 -1.16
N LEU A 90 -22.97 17.96 -0.51
CA LEU A 90 -22.41 16.80 -1.22
C LEU A 90 -23.49 15.92 -1.87
N ASN A 91 -24.78 16.10 -1.56
CA ASN A 91 -25.90 15.35 -2.14
C ASN A 91 -25.66 13.82 -2.13
N LEU A 92 -25.32 13.29 -0.95
CA LEU A 92 -24.93 11.89 -0.80
C LEU A 92 -26.09 10.95 -1.16
N ILE A 93 -25.80 9.97 -2.00
CA ILE A 93 -26.75 8.95 -2.48
C ILE A 93 -26.54 7.58 -1.80
N ARG A 94 -25.40 7.41 -1.11
CA ARG A 94 -25.08 6.21 -0.32
C ARG A 94 -24.14 6.53 0.83
N GLN A 95 -24.19 5.74 1.90
CA GLN A 95 -23.18 5.73 2.95
C GLN A 95 -22.66 4.34 3.24
N TYR A 96 -21.41 4.30 3.70
CA TYR A 96 -20.76 3.10 4.21
C TYR A 96 -20.28 3.30 5.65
N ARG A 97 -20.25 2.21 6.42
CA ARG A 97 -19.55 2.08 7.69
C ARG A 97 -18.63 0.88 7.58
N ILE A 98 -17.33 1.11 7.67
CA ILE A 98 -16.32 0.09 7.40
C ILE A 98 -15.41 0.00 8.63
N PRO A 99 -15.61 -0.99 9.51
CA PRO A 99 -14.66 -1.27 10.58
C PRO A 99 -13.36 -1.82 9.99
N VAL A 100 -12.24 -1.24 10.40
CA VAL A 100 -10.89 -1.62 9.98
C VAL A 100 -10.09 -2.03 11.20
N PHE A 101 -9.29 -3.08 11.05
CA PHE A 101 -8.33 -3.54 12.06
C PHE A 101 -7.14 -4.22 11.36
N ASP A 102 -5.93 -3.85 11.75
CA ASP A 102 -4.66 -4.42 11.25
C ASP A 102 -4.58 -4.46 9.72
N HIS A 103 -4.82 -3.29 9.10
CA HIS A 103 -4.87 -3.10 7.65
C HIS A 103 -5.77 -4.13 6.91
N ALA A 104 -6.87 -4.52 7.56
CA ALA A 104 -7.94 -5.33 7.00
C ALA A 104 -9.29 -4.71 7.35
N THR A 105 -10.23 -4.79 6.42
CA THR A 105 -11.64 -4.57 6.71
C THR A 105 -12.15 -5.76 7.51
N LEU A 106 -12.88 -5.48 8.60
CA LEU A 106 -13.54 -6.52 9.40
C LEU A 106 -14.89 -6.89 8.79
N SER A 107 -15.54 -5.93 8.15
CA SER A 107 -16.82 -6.07 7.44
C SER A 107 -17.12 -4.79 6.64
N CYS A 108 -18.19 -4.78 5.86
CA CYS A 108 -18.68 -3.62 5.11
C CYS A 108 -20.19 -3.45 5.34
N PHE A 109 -20.61 -2.32 5.88
CA PHE A 109 -22.01 -2.00 6.10
C PHE A 109 -22.44 -0.85 5.19
N ARG A 110 -23.61 -0.97 4.56
CA ARG A 110 -24.10 -0.04 3.54
C ARG A 110 -25.53 0.39 3.82
N SER A 111 -25.83 1.67 3.64
CA SER A 111 -27.20 2.20 3.76
C SER A 111 -28.09 1.70 2.63
N GLU A 112 -29.34 1.29 2.93
CA GLU A 112 -30.32 0.89 1.90
C GLU A 112 -31.05 2.09 1.29
N ASP A 113 -31.35 3.13 2.08
CA ASP A 113 -32.13 4.27 1.65
C ASP A 113 -31.34 5.29 0.81
N ARG A 114 -31.99 5.81 -0.24
CA ARG A 114 -31.47 6.92 -1.06
C ARG A 114 -31.64 8.28 -0.38
N ASN A 115 -32.57 8.40 0.57
CA ASN A 115 -32.80 9.63 1.35
C ASN A 115 -31.90 9.66 2.57
N ILE A 116 -30.65 10.04 2.35
CA ILE A 116 -29.62 9.95 3.38
C ILE A 116 -29.53 11.25 4.15
N TRP A 117 -30.15 11.27 5.33
CA TRP A 117 -29.92 12.33 6.30
C TRP A 117 -28.57 12.16 6.98
N LEU A 118 -27.79 13.24 7.00
CA LEU A 118 -26.52 13.23 7.72
C LEU A 118 -26.78 13.23 9.22
N ASN A 119 -26.23 12.22 9.89
CA ASN A 119 -26.48 12.00 11.30
C ASN A 119 -25.25 12.38 12.14
N LYS A 120 -25.45 12.99 13.30
CA LYS A 120 -24.35 13.41 14.21
C LYS A 120 -23.54 12.23 14.78
N ARG A 121 -24.08 11.01 14.71
CA ARG A 121 -23.53 9.79 15.34
C ARG A 121 -22.78 8.89 14.34
N LEU A 122 -21.73 9.42 13.70
CA LEU A 122 -20.91 8.68 12.73
C LEU A 122 -20.05 7.57 13.36
N SER A 123 -19.89 7.56 14.68
CA SER A 123 -19.14 6.54 15.44
C SER A 123 -19.91 5.24 15.72
N ARG A 124 -21.13 5.07 15.17
CA ARG A 124 -22.02 3.90 15.34
C ARG A 124 -22.50 3.38 13.99
N ILE A 125 -22.84 2.10 13.96
CA ILE A 125 -23.65 1.50 12.90
C ILE A 125 -25.12 1.60 13.34
N ARG A 126 -25.98 2.03 12.43
CA ARG A 126 -27.44 2.13 12.66
C ARG A 126 -28.14 0.88 12.14
N ASP A 127 -29.36 0.67 12.60
CA ASP A 127 -30.18 -0.50 12.23
C ASP A 127 -30.61 -0.50 10.76
N ASP A 128 -30.55 0.65 10.06
CA ASP A 128 -30.85 0.80 8.62
C ASP A 128 -29.66 0.49 7.70
N TYR A 129 -28.55 0.00 8.26
CA TYR A 129 -27.39 -0.45 7.50
C TYR A 129 -27.40 -1.97 7.38
N VAL A 130 -27.16 -2.46 6.17
CA VAL A 130 -27.03 -3.87 5.89
C VAL A 130 -25.57 -4.25 5.69
N GLU A 131 -25.16 -5.36 6.30
CA GLU A 131 -23.85 -5.97 6.09
C GLU A 131 -23.80 -6.60 4.69
N ILE A 132 -22.79 -6.24 3.90
CA ILE A 132 -22.62 -6.70 2.52
C ILE A 132 -21.21 -7.25 2.28
N PRO A 133 -21.02 -8.13 1.29
CA PRO A 133 -19.68 -8.56 0.88
C PRO A 133 -18.82 -7.39 0.41
N GLU A 134 -17.52 -7.41 0.72
CA GLU A 134 -16.56 -6.36 0.35
C GLU A 134 -16.35 -6.24 -1.17
N ASP A 135 -16.64 -7.32 -1.89
CA ASP A 135 -16.54 -7.47 -3.34
C ASP A 135 -17.90 -7.41 -4.05
N ALA A 136 -18.97 -7.01 -3.34
CA ALA A 136 -20.33 -6.98 -3.88
C ALA A 136 -20.44 -6.18 -5.20
N ASP A 137 -19.70 -5.07 -5.32
CA ASP A 137 -19.59 -4.28 -6.54
C ASP A 137 -18.34 -3.40 -6.54
N ARG A 138 -18.03 -2.77 -7.69
CA ARG A 138 -16.87 -1.88 -7.86
C ARG A 138 -16.91 -0.65 -6.95
N GLU A 139 -18.08 -0.19 -6.51
CA GLU A 139 -18.16 0.92 -5.57
C GLU A 139 -17.75 0.48 -4.17
N THR A 140 -18.23 -0.68 -3.75
CA THR A 140 -17.93 -1.31 -2.45
C THR A 140 -16.44 -1.62 -2.33
N ILE A 141 -15.82 -2.19 -3.36
CA ILE A 141 -14.36 -2.43 -3.39
C ILE A 141 -13.58 -1.11 -3.21
N ARG A 142 -14.00 -0.04 -3.90
CA ARG A 142 -13.37 1.27 -3.77
C ARG A 142 -13.60 1.88 -2.38
N ALA A 143 -14.76 1.66 -1.77
CA ALA A 143 -15.08 2.10 -0.43
C ALA A 143 -14.19 1.40 0.61
N CYS A 144 -14.06 0.07 0.55
CA CYS A 144 -13.17 -0.69 1.43
C CYS A 144 -11.71 -0.25 1.29
N ARG A 145 -11.20 -0.10 0.05
CA ARG A 145 -9.83 0.38 -0.18
C ARG A 145 -9.62 1.80 0.35
N LEU A 146 -10.61 2.68 0.21
CA LEU A 146 -10.54 4.03 0.76
C LEU A 146 -10.54 4.04 2.29
N ALA A 147 -11.29 3.13 2.93
CA ALA A 147 -11.28 2.98 4.38
C ALA A 147 -9.90 2.56 4.91
N LEU A 148 -9.28 1.55 4.29
CA LEU A 148 -7.92 1.12 4.63
C LEU A 148 -6.90 2.26 4.45
N ARG A 149 -6.99 2.99 3.34
CA ARG A 149 -6.13 4.16 3.07
C ARG A 149 -6.33 5.25 4.12
N ALA A 150 -7.57 5.55 4.51
CA ALA A 150 -7.88 6.60 5.47
C ALA A 150 -7.36 6.26 6.88
N THR A 151 -7.52 5.03 7.35
CA THR A 151 -6.97 4.61 8.64
C THR A 151 -5.46 4.61 8.64
N HIS A 152 -4.84 4.06 7.59
CA HIS A 152 -3.38 4.04 7.46
C HIS A 152 -2.79 5.46 7.39
N ALA A 153 -3.43 6.35 6.64
CA ALA A 153 -2.99 7.74 6.51
C ALA A 153 -3.04 8.52 7.82
N LEU A 154 -3.94 8.17 8.74
CA LEU A 154 -4.00 8.76 10.10
C LEU A 154 -3.10 8.05 11.11
N GLY A 155 -2.32 7.06 10.67
CA GLY A 155 -1.48 6.26 11.56
C GLY A 155 -2.27 5.31 12.46
N LEU A 156 -3.56 5.07 12.19
CA LEU A 156 -4.39 4.19 12.99
C LEU A 156 -4.18 2.72 12.58
N ASP A 157 -4.07 1.84 13.56
CA ASP A 157 -4.09 0.40 13.39
C ASP A 157 -5.52 -0.14 13.25
N PHE A 158 -6.49 0.58 13.82
CA PHE A 158 -7.90 0.22 13.75
C PHE A 158 -8.83 1.43 13.91
N GLY A 159 -10.07 1.29 13.48
CA GLY A 159 -11.10 2.31 13.63
C GLY A 159 -12.39 2.00 12.86
N LEU A 160 -13.36 2.90 12.91
CA LEU A 160 -14.55 2.85 12.08
C LEU A 160 -14.55 4.00 11.07
N VAL A 161 -14.50 3.67 9.79
CA VAL A 161 -14.54 4.67 8.73
C VAL A 161 -15.97 4.88 8.25
N SER A 162 -16.41 6.13 8.25
CA SER A 162 -17.68 6.56 7.67
C SER A 162 -17.44 7.18 6.31
N LEU A 163 -18.02 6.59 5.26
CA LEU A 163 -17.90 7.10 3.90
C LEU A 163 -19.26 7.54 3.35
N GLY A 164 -19.22 8.52 2.45
CA GLY A 164 -20.35 8.96 1.65
C GLY A 164 -20.06 8.83 0.16
N VAL A 165 -21.08 8.47 -0.62
CA VAL A 165 -21.03 8.49 -2.08
C VAL A 165 -21.80 9.70 -2.56
N GLY A 166 -21.12 10.65 -3.19
CA GLY A 166 -21.77 11.78 -3.85
C GLY A 166 -22.28 11.44 -5.26
N PRO A 167 -22.89 12.41 -5.95
CA PRO A 167 -23.31 12.27 -7.34
C PRO A 167 -22.13 11.85 -8.23
N LYS A 168 -22.40 11.04 -9.25
CA LYS A 168 -21.38 10.44 -10.15
C LYS A 168 -20.45 9.41 -9.48
N GLY A 169 -20.79 8.92 -8.29
CA GLY A 169 -20.09 7.79 -7.66
C GLY A 169 -18.74 8.15 -7.03
N ARG A 170 -18.54 9.42 -6.67
CA ARG A 170 -17.34 9.90 -5.97
C ARG A 170 -17.45 9.60 -4.47
N LEU A 171 -16.41 8.99 -3.91
CA LEU A 171 -16.35 8.66 -2.50
C LEU A 171 -15.75 9.81 -1.69
N PHE A 172 -16.29 10.03 -0.49
CA PHE A 172 -15.82 11.00 0.49
C PHE A 172 -15.64 10.32 1.85
N VAL A 173 -14.55 10.61 2.55
CA VAL A 173 -14.38 10.23 3.95
C VAL A 173 -15.08 11.28 4.82
N LEU A 174 -16.15 10.86 5.49
CA LEU A 174 -16.97 11.73 6.34
C LEU A 174 -16.41 11.78 7.77
N ASP A 175 -15.92 10.65 8.27
CA ASP A 175 -15.38 10.51 9.63
C ASP A 175 -14.47 9.28 9.71
N VAL A 176 -13.46 9.34 10.58
CA VAL A 176 -12.70 8.17 11.01
C VAL A 176 -12.73 8.15 12.53
N SER A 177 -13.52 7.25 13.10
CA SER A 177 -13.65 7.13 14.56
C SER A 177 -12.57 6.18 15.08
N PRO A 178 -11.52 6.65 15.78
CA PRO A 178 -10.48 5.79 16.31
C PRO A 178 -10.93 4.96 17.52
N THR A 179 -12.04 5.37 18.16
CA THR A 179 -12.62 4.72 19.34
C THR A 179 -14.11 4.43 19.13
N PRO A 180 -14.46 3.59 18.14
CA PRO A 180 -15.86 3.37 17.79
C PRO A 180 -16.68 2.83 18.97
N VAL A 181 -17.98 3.13 18.95
CA VAL A 181 -18.88 2.63 19.97
C VAL A 181 -19.21 1.17 19.65
N LEU A 182 -18.65 0.24 20.42
CA LEU A 182 -18.79 -1.19 20.20
C LEU A 182 -20.07 -1.72 20.85
N THR A 183 -21.03 -2.10 20.03
CA THR A 183 -22.29 -2.77 20.40
C THR A 183 -22.66 -3.80 19.34
N GLY A 184 -23.39 -4.86 19.73
CA GLY A 184 -23.89 -5.89 18.80
C GLY A 184 -22.81 -6.45 17.88
N ARG A 185 -23.12 -6.56 16.58
CA ARG A 185 -22.22 -7.08 15.54
C ARG A 185 -20.84 -6.42 15.52
N LEU A 186 -20.77 -5.10 15.76
CA LEU A 186 -19.49 -4.37 15.74
C LEU A 186 -18.56 -4.80 16.88
N LEU A 187 -19.12 -5.09 18.06
CA LEU A 187 -18.34 -5.61 19.19
C LEU A 187 -17.73 -6.97 18.85
N ASP A 188 -18.50 -7.86 18.24
CA ASP A 188 -18.02 -9.19 17.84
C ASP A 188 -16.92 -9.13 16.79
N LEU A 189 -17.06 -8.25 15.79
CA LEU A 189 -16.04 -8.04 14.77
C LEU A 189 -14.70 -7.62 15.38
N PHE A 190 -14.70 -6.58 16.24
CA PHE A 190 -13.47 -6.10 16.87
C PHE A 190 -12.89 -7.12 17.86
N LYS A 191 -13.74 -7.77 18.68
CA LYS A 191 -13.33 -8.84 19.59
C LYS A 191 -12.59 -9.96 18.85
N ASN A 192 -13.19 -10.44 17.75
CA ASN A 192 -12.60 -11.52 16.96
C ASN A 192 -11.34 -11.07 16.20
N GLY A 193 -11.33 -9.85 15.67
CA GLY A 193 -10.18 -9.26 15.00
C GLY A 193 -8.96 -9.14 15.93
N ILE A 194 -9.17 -8.59 17.13
CA ILE A 194 -8.12 -8.47 18.15
C ILE A 194 -7.62 -9.85 18.58
N ALA A 195 -8.53 -10.79 18.84
CA ALA A 195 -8.11 -12.12 19.27
C ALA A 195 -7.26 -12.82 18.19
N ARG A 196 -7.67 -12.76 16.92
CA ARG A 196 -6.90 -13.31 15.80
C ARG A 196 -5.51 -12.67 15.69
N TYR A 197 -5.41 -11.36 15.92
CA TYR A 197 -4.14 -10.64 15.89
C TYR A 197 -3.20 -11.12 17.00
N VAL A 198 -3.69 -11.19 18.24
CA VAL A 198 -2.92 -11.67 19.40
C VAL A 198 -2.50 -13.13 19.20
N GLU A 199 -3.41 -13.98 18.72
CA GLU A 199 -3.10 -15.38 18.38
C GLU A 199 -2.04 -15.48 17.28
N THR A 200 -2.04 -14.57 16.30
CA THR A 200 -1.04 -14.55 15.22
C THR A 200 0.34 -14.13 15.75
N LEU A 201 0.41 -13.10 16.59
CA LEU A 201 1.66 -12.69 17.25
C LEU A 201 2.24 -13.77 18.15
N ALA A 202 1.40 -14.61 18.76
CA ALA A 202 1.82 -15.68 19.65
C ALA A 202 2.34 -16.93 18.90
N ARG A 203 2.11 -17.05 17.58
CA ARG A 203 2.51 -18.25 16.82
C ARG A 203 4.02 -18.32 16.67
N PRO A 204 4.64 -19.51 16.85
CA PRO A 204 6.05 -19.71 16.54
C PRO A 204 6.36 -19.32 15.10
N ARG A 205 7.44 -18.56 14.92
CA ARG A 205 7.91 -18.14 13.60
C ARG A 205 8.31 -19.36 12.77
N GLY A 206 8.05 -19.31 11.45
CA GLY A 206 8.65 -20.24 10.49
C GLY A 206 7.76 -21.33 9.89
N SER A 207 6.44 -21.34 10.12
CA SER A 207 5.57 -22.37 9.51
C SER A 207 5.25 -22.11 8.03
N ALA A 208 5.21 -20.84 7.60
CA ALA A 208 4.91 -20.48 6.22
C ALA A 208 6.17 -20.06 5.47
N ARG A 209 6.39 -20.67 4.29
CA ARG A 209 7.51 -20.33 3.40
C ARG A 209 7.25 -18.99 2.73
N LEU A 210 7.97 -17.94 3.13
CA LEU A 210 7.90 -16.62 2.47
C LEU A 210 8.36 -16.76 1.01
N MET A 211 7.55 -16.26 0.08
CA MET A 211 7.95 -16.07 -1.33
C MET A 211 7.63 -14.67 -1.80
N LEU A 212 8.53 -14.14 -2.63
CA LEU A 212 8.41 -12.89 -3.35
C LEU A 212 8.01 -13.16 -4.79
N GLY A 213 7.08 -12.37 -5.31
CA GLY A 213 6.81 -12.24 -6.74
C GLY A 213 6.78 -10.77 -7.14
N ALA A 214 6.56 -10.48 -8.42
CA ALA A 214 6.41 -9.11 -8.88
C ALA A 214 5.47 -9.02 -10.09
N ASP A 215 4.73 -7.92 -10.16
CA ASP A 215 4.01 -7.48 -11.36
C ASP A 215 4.66 -6.15 -11.78
N LEU A 216 5.42 -6.16 -12.88
CA LEU A 216 6.30 -5.04 -13.27
C LEU A 216 5.83 -4.41 -14.57
N GLU A 217 5.30 -3.19 -14.45
CA GLU A 217 4.74 -2.45 -15.57
C GLU A 217 5.82 -1.64 -16.31
N PHE A 218 5.73 -1.56 -17.64
CA PHE A 218 6.54 -0.68 -18.49
C PHE A 218 5.77 -0.26 -19.73
N MET A 219 6.26 0.75 -20.46
CA MET A 219 5.59 1.30 -21.63
C MET A 219 6.49 1.31 -22.86
N LEU A 220 5.87 1.35 -24.04
CA LEU A 220 6.59 1.33 -25.32
C LEU A 220 6.57 2.74 -25.96
N LEU A 221 7.76 3.29 -26.18
CA LEU A 221 7.98 4.61 -26.78
C LEU A 221 8.48 4.46 -28.23
N GLY A 222 7.70 4.93 -29.19
CA GLY A 222 8.11 4.94 -30.60
C GLY A 222 9.10 6.06 -30.92
N LYS A 223 9.81 5.97 -32.06
CA LYS A 223 10.75 7.00 -32.54
C LYS A 223 10.20 8.43 -32.62
N THR A 224 8.89 8.58 -32.79
CA THR A 224 8.22 9.88 -32.90
C THR A 224 7.84 10.48 -31.53
N GLY A 225 8.25 9.85 -30.43
CA GLY A 225 7.88 10.26 -29.07
C GLY A 225 6.48 9.82 -28.64
N LYS A 226 5.77 9.06 -29.47
CA LYS A 226 4.38 8.63 -29.21
C LYS A 226 4.33 7.26 -28.53
N ILE A 227 3.29 7.06 -27.72
CA ILE A 227 2.95 5.76 -27.12
C ILE A 227 2.69 4.74 -28.24
N VAL A 228 3.32 3.58 -28.11
CA VAL A 228 2.99 2.39 -28.89
C VAL A 228 2.20 1.45 -27.98
N PRO A 229 0.96 1.06 -28.33
CA PRO A 229 0.21 0.14 -27.49
C PRO A 229 0.94 -1.20 -27.32
N ALA A 230 1.12 -1.64 -26.07
CA ALA A 230 1.73 -2.90 -25.70
C ALA A 230 1.01 -4.10 -26.32
N SER A 231 -0.33 -4.03 -26.44
CA SER A 231 -1.16 -5.06 -27.07
C SER A 231 -0.87 -5.33 -28.55
N ARG A 232 -0.04 -4.50 -29.21
CA ARG A 232 0.46 -4.78 -30.57
C ARG A 232 1.55 -5.84 -30.61
N TYR A 233 2.20 -6.11 -29.48
CA TYR A 233 3.34 -7.03 -29.39
C TYR A 233 3.14 -8.13 -28.36
N PHE A 234 2.53 -7.80 -27.22
CA PHE A 234 2.38 -8.72 -26.10
C PHE A 234 0.95 -9.25 -26.02
N PRO A 235 0.76 -10.52 -25.59
CA PRO A 235 -0.57 -11.04 -25.32
C PRO A 235 -1.19 -10.31 -24.11
N ARG A 236 -2.50 -10.49 -23.89
CA ARG A 236 -3.16 -9.87 -22.72
C ARG A 236 -2.64 -10.42 -21.39
N LYS A 237 -2.41 -11.73 -21.31
CA LYS A 237 -2.02 -12.45 -20.09
C LYS A 237 -0.75 -13.26 -20.36
N GLY A 238 -0.09 -13.68 -19.27
CA GLY A 238 1.12 -14.48 -19.30
C GLY A 238 2.22 -13.86 -18.45
N GLU A 239 3.36 -14.54 -18.42
CA GLU A 239 4.61 -14.00 -17.84
C GLU A 239 5.01 -12.70 -18.52
N VAL A 240 4.80 -12.58 -19.84
CA VAL A 240 4.86 -11.32 -20.57
C VAL A 240 3.46 -11.01 -21.10
N GLY A 241 2.90 -9.86 -20.71
CA GLY A 241 1.59 -9.48 -21.20
C GLY A 241 1.29 -7.99 -21.11
N CYS A 242 0.01 -7.65 -20.95
CA CYS A 242 -0.46 -6.29 -20.77
C CYS A 242 -1.18 -6.13 -19.43
N ASP A 243 -1.20 -4.91 -18.90
CA ASP A 243 -2.16 -4.53 -17.86
C ASP A 243 -3.55 -4.28 -18.48
N ASP A 244 -4.61 -4.40 -17.67
CA ASP A 244 -6.00 -4.29 -18.13
C ASP A 244 -6.44 -2.83 -18.42
N ARG A 245 -5.57 -1.83 -18.20
CA ARG A 245 -5.87 -0.44 -18.57
C ARG A 245 -5.99 -0.25 -20.08
N THR A 246 -7.02 0.49 -20.47
CA THR A 246 -7.38 0.74 -21.88
C THR A 246 -7.05 2.17 -22.31
N LEU A 247 -6.62 2.35 -23.56
CA LEU A 247 -6.42 3.64 -24.18
C LEU A 247 -7.73 4.15 -24.81
N HIS A 248 -8.18 5.37 -24.50
CA HIS A 248 -9.43 5.97 -25.01
C HIS A 248 -10.72 5.13 -24.81
N GLY A 249 -10.74 4.25 -23.81
CA GLY A 249 -11.87 3.34 -23.57
C GLY A 249 -11.98 2.18 -24.56
N ASP A 250 -11.00 2.01 -25.45
CA ASP A 250 -10.91 0.87 -26.37
C ASP A 250 -10.20 -0.31 -25.70
N ALA A 251 -10.97 -1.37 -25.41
CA ALA A 251 -10.46 -2.58 -24.78
C ALA A 251 -9.40 -3.32 -25.61
N SER A 252 -9.31 -3.06 -26.91
CA SER A 252 -8.28 -3.67 -27.78
C SER A 252 -6.91 -2.98 -27.66
N LEU A 253 -6.86 -1.75 -27.16
CA LEU A 253 -5.66 -0.94 -27.07
C LEU A 253 -5.19 -0.85 -25.62
N LEU A 254 -4.33 -1.79 -25.22
CA LEU A 254 -3.70 -1.81 -23.91
C LEU A 254 -2.33 -1.13 -24.02
N PRO A 255 -2.11 0.04 -23.40
CA PRO A 255 -0.88 0.81 -23.57
C PRO A 255 0.27 0.35 -22.67
N LEU A 256 -0.01 -0.40 -21.60
CA LEU A 256 0.96 -0.84 -20.61
C LEU A 256 1.33 -2.30 -20.87
N ALA A 257 2.63 -2.57 -20.91
CA ALA A 257 3.17 -3.92 -20.83
C ALA A 257 3.41 -4.28 -19.35
N GLU A 258 3.28 -5.55 -19.01
CA GLU A 258 3.55 -6.05 -17.66
C GLU A 258 4.27 -7.40 -17.75
N ILE A 259 5.41 -7.52 -17.07
CA ILE A 259 6.04 -8.82 -16.82
C ILE A 259 5.65 -9.34 -15.43
N ARG A 260 5.42 -10.65 -15.34
CA ARG A 260 4.96 -11.37 -14.14
C ARG A 260 5.84 -12.59 -13.92
N PRO A 261 7.12 -12.38 -13.57
CA PRO A 261 8.09 -13.46 -13.39
C PRO A 261 7.61 -14.48 -12.34
N PRO A 262 8.04 -15.76 -12.45
CA PRO A 262 7.77 -16.76 -11.43
C PRO A 262 8.27 -16.31 -10.04
N ALA A 263 7.46 -16.55 -9.01
CA ALA A 263 7.82 -16.21 -7.63
C ALA A 263 9.05 -17.01 -7.13
N ALA A 264 9.82 -16.42 -6.22
CA ALA A 264 11.01 -17.04 -5.64
C ALA A 264 11.13 -16.75 -4.14
N THR A 265 11.91 -17.56 -3.43
CA THR A 265 12.16 -17.38 -1.98
C THR A 265 13.35 -16.49 -1.69
N SER A 266 14.09 -16.08 -2.72
CA SER A 266 15.26 -15.21 -2.64
C SER A 266 15.10 -14.06 -3.63
N PRO A 267 15.42 -12.82 -3.24
CA PRO A 267 15.46 -11.65 -4.13
C PRO A 267 16.26 -11.90 -5.40
N LEU A 268 17.47 -12.47 -5.28
CA LEU A 268 18.39 -12.66 -6.40
C LEU A 268 17.82 -13.62 -7.45
N ARG A 269 17.16 -14.70 -6.99
CA ARG A 269 16.45 -15.63 -7.86
C ARG A 269 15.28 -14.96 -8.60
N LEU A 270 14.56 -14.06 -7.93
CA LEU A 270 13.49 -13.30 -8.58
C LEU A 270 14.05 -12.36 -9.66
N VAL A 271 15.22 -11.74 -9.44
CA VAL A 271 15.91 -10.93 -10.46
C VAL A 271 16.31 -11.74 -11.69
N GLU A 272 16.77 -12.98 -11.51
CA GLU A 272 17.04 -13.90 -12.63
C GLU A 272 15.78 -14.21 -13.44
N HIS A 273 14.65 -14.43 -12.75
CA HIS A 273 13.37 -14.64 -13.40
C HIS A 273 12.89 -13.38 -14.15
N ILE A 274 13.09 -12.19 -13.58
CA ILE A 274 12.80 -10.91 -14.25
C ILE A 274 13.60 -10.78 -15.55
N ARG A 275 14.91 -11.07 -15.51
CA ARG A 275 15.76 -11.05 -16.72
C ARG A 275 15.27 -12.03 -17.78
N SER A 276 14.82 -13.21 -17.36
CA SER A 276 14.25 -14.22 -18.26
C SER A 276 12.96 -13.73 -18.93
N ALA A 277 12.04 -13.14 -18.16
CA ALA A 277 10.80 -12.55 -18.68
C ALA A 277 11.07 -11.39 -19.66
N LEU A 278 12.03 -10.51 -19.35
CA LEU A 278 12.46 -9.44 -20.26
C LEU A 278 13.06 -10.00 -21.57
N THR A 279 13.81 -11.09 -21.48
CA THR A 279 14.39 -11.77 -22.65
C THR A 279 13.30 -12.36 -23.53
N GLU A 280 12.29 -13.01 -22.95
CA GLU A 280 11.12 -13.49 -23.69
C GLU A 280 10.36 -12.33 -24.35
N ALA A 281 10.11 -11.27 -23.60
CA ALA A 281 9.45 -10.07 -24.13
C ALA A 281 10.24 -9.49 -25.32
N ALA A 282 11.57 -9.54 -25.30
CA ALA A 282 12.40 -8.99 -26.37
C ALA A 282 12.29 -9.81 -27.66
N GLN A 283 11.94 -11.10 -27.57
CA GLN A 283 11.61 -11.94 -28.71
C GLN A 283 10.27 -11.54 -29.34
N LEU A 284 9.29 -11.16 -28.52
CA LEU A 284 7.96 -10.71 -28.97
C LEU A 284 7.98 -9.29 -29.59
N CYS A 285 8.79 -8.39 -29.03
CA CYS A 285 9.00 -7.03 -29.55
C CYS A 285 10.47 -6.77 -29.92
N PRO A 286 10.99 -7.35 -31.04
CA PRO A 286 12.40 -7.28 -31.42
C PRO A 286 12.82 -5.93 -32.05
N SER A 287 11.94 -4.94 -32.07
CA SER A 287 12.18 -3.66 -32.74
C SER A 287 13.10 -2.74 -31.94
N ARG A 288 14.24 -2.34 -32.54
CA ARG A 288 15.11 -1.26 -32.04
C ARG A 288 14.52 0.15 -32.25
N LYS A 289 13.36 0.27 -32.90
CA LYS A 289 12.67 1.55 -33.12
C LYS A 289 11.70 1.90 -31.99
N ILE A 290 11.57 1.01 -31.01
CA ILE A 290 10.66 1.14 -29.87
C ILE A 290 11.53 1.05 -28.64
N LYS A 291 11.57 2.09 -27.81
CA LYS A 291 12.21 2.03 -26.50
C LYS A 291 11.23 1.48 -25.47
N TRP A 292 11.74 0.72 -24.50
CA TRP A 292 10.95 0.26 -23.36
C TRP A 292 11.30 1.14 -22.16
N VAL A 293 10.32 1.85 -21.62
CA VAL A 293 10.53 2.84 -20.56
C VAL A 293 9.78 2.44 -19.30
N ALA A 294 10.47 2.54 -18.16
CA ALA A 294 9.98 2.26 -16.81
C ALA A 294 10.01 3.54 -15.95
N GLY A 295 9.77 3.44 -14.64
CA GLY A 295 9.70 4.56 -13.72
C GLY A 295 8.29 4.87 -13.21
N SER A 296 8.00 6.12 -12.88
CA SER A 296 6.76 6.52 -12.23
C SER A 296 5.61 6.75 -13.22
N MET A 297 5.85 7.59 -14.23
CA MET A 297 4.82 7.96 -15.21
C MET A 297 5.51 8.39 -16.52
N PRO A 298 6.03 7.44 -17.32
CA PRO A 298 6.74 7.76 -18.56
C PRO A 298 5.90 8.57 -19.55
N PHE A 299 4.57 8.44 -19.49
CA PHE A 299 3.63 9.24 -20.26
C PHE A 299 2.57 9.85 -19.35
N ARG A 300 2.28 11.14 -19.56
CA ARG A 300 1.25 11.86 -18.80
C ARG A 300 -0.08 11.12 -18.83
N GLY A 301 -0.61 10.81 -17.65
CA GLY A 301 -1.89 10.10 -17.49
C GLY A 301 -1.76 8.59 -17.39
N PHE A 302 -0.56 8.03 -17.55
CA PHE A 302 -0.27 6.60 -17.41
C PHE A 302 0.75 6.37 -16.28
N PRO A 303 0.34 6.52 -15.01
CA PRO A 303 1.22 6.15 -13.90
C PRO A 303 1.40 4.63 -13.90
N ILE A 304 2.64 4.18 -13.82
CA ILE A 304 2.99 2.75 -13.82
C ILE A 304 3.64 2.34 -12.49
N GLY A 305 3.68 1.04 -12.18
CA GLY A 305 4.20 0.52 -10.91
C GLY A 305 5.08 -0.70 -11.05
N GLY A 306 5.93 -0.91 -10.03
CA GLY A 306 6.64 -2.16 -9.83
C GLY A 306 6.09 -2.80 -8.56
N HIS A 307 5.06 -3.63 -8.71
CA HIS A 307 4.40 -4.21 -7.55
C HIS A 307 5.17 -5.41 -7.04
N ILE A 308 5.22 -5.54 -5.73
CA ILE A 308 5.92 -6.63 -5.06
C ILE A 308 4.87 -7.52 -4.40
N HIS A 309 4.89 -8.80 -4.74
CA HIS A 309 3.97 -9.79 -4.20
C HIS A 309 4.62 -10.53 -3.04
N PHE A 310 3.85 -10.75 -1.99
CA PHE A 310 4.27 -11.50 -0.82
C PHE A 310 3.29 -12.63 -0.56
N SER A 311 3.82 -13.82 -0.28
CA SER A 311 3.06 -14.98 0.20
C SER A 311 3.72 -15.55 1.45
N GLY A 312 2.95 -16.21 2.31
CA GLY A 312 3.46 -16.72 3.59
C GLY A 312 3.56 -15.67 4.71
N VAL A 313 3.15 -14.42 4.44
CA VAL A 313 3.04 -13.35 5.44
C VAL A 313 1.78 -12.50 5.19
N ALA A 314 1.15 -12.01 6.26
CA ALA A 314 -0.06 -11.20 6.18
C ALA A 314 0.28 -9.69 6.11
N PRO A 315 -0.44 -8.88 5.33
CA PRO A 315 -0.22 -7.43 5.26
C PRO A 315 -0.89 -6.73 6.44
N GLY A 316 -0.39 -6.95 7.65
CA GLY A 316 -0.80 -6.21 8.85
C GLY A 316 -0.25 -4.79 8.86
N SER A 317 -0.79 -3.91 9.69
CA SER A 317 -0.44 -2.48 9.75
C SER A 317 1.06 -2.26 9.93
N ARG A 318 1.73 -3.07 10.76
CA ARG A 318 3.18 -2.98 10.99
C ARG A 318 4.00 -3.31 9.75
N LEU A 319 3.67 -4.42 9.06
CA LEU A 319 4.37 -4.77 7.82
C LEU A 319 4.12 -3.73 6.72
N VAL A 320 2.92 -3.18 6.63
CA VAL A 320 2.63 -2.13 5.64
C VAL A 320 3.43 -0.86 5.94
N ARG A 321 3.52 -0.44 7.21
CA ARG A 321 4.40 0.68 7.61
C ARG A 321 5.88 0.36 7.33
N MET A 322 6.32 -0.87 7.59
CA MET A 322 7.69 -1.32 7.26
C MET A 322 7.97 -1.20 5.77
N LEU A 323 7.05 -1.65 4.91
CA LEU A 323 7.18 -1.56 3.46
C LEU A 323 7.20 -0.10 3.00
N ASP A 324 6.31 0.74 3.53
CA ASP A 324 6.32 2.18 3.22
C ASP A 324 7.66 2.83 3.63
N THR A 325 8.13 2.57 4.85
CA THR A 325 9.35 3.19 5.41
C THR A 325 10.64 2.68 4.77
N TYR A 326 10.77 1.38 4.54
CA TYR A 326 12.04 0.78 4.11
C TYR A 326 12.07 0.39 2.64
N VAL A 327 10.94 0.43 1.93
CA VAL A 327 10.89 0.27 0.46
C VAL A 327 10.34 1.54 -0.19
N GLY A 328 9.21 2.04 0.29
CA GLY A 328 8.52 3.20 -0.28
C GLY A 328 9.35 4.48 -0.20
N LEU A 329 9.94 4.81 0.95
CA LEU A 329 10.77 6.01 1.13
C LEU A 329 12.07 5.98 0.30
N PRO A 330 12.89 4.90 0.33
CA PRO A 330 14.07 4.84 -0.54
C PRO A 330 13.70 4.99 -2.02
N VAL A 331 12.71 4.22 -2.50
CA VAL A 331 12.27 4.33 -3.90
C VAL A 331 11.75 5.74 -4.20
N ALA A 332 11.02 6.37 -3.28
CA ALA A 332 10.50 7.71 -3.49
C ALA A 332 11.57 8.80 -3.65
N LEU A 333 12.77 8.56 -3.11
CA LEU A 333 13.96 9.40 -3.28
C LEU A 333 14.78 9.04 -4.53
N LEU A 334 14.58 7.89 -5.15
CA LEU A 334 15.24 7.51 -6.41
C LEU A 334 14.38 7.83 -7.63
N GLU A 335 13.07 7.87 -7.47
CA GLU A 335 12.11 8.24 -8.52
C GLU A 335 12.33 9.67 -9.07
N GLU A 336 12.03 9.87 -10.36
CA GLU A 336 11.98 11.21 -10.98
C GLU A 336 10.91 12.07 -10.28
N PRO A 337 11.31 13.17 -9.58
CA PRO A 337 10.42 13.87 -8.65
C PRO A 337 9.12 14.38 -9.28
N LEU A 338 9.19 14.86 -10.53
CA LEU A 338 8.03 15.47 -11.18
C LEU A 338 6.94 14.44 -11.53
N THR A 339 7.35 13.29 -12.07
CA THR A 339 6.42 12.21 -12.47
C THR A 339 5.91 11.46 -11.25
N ALA A 340 6.77 11.22 -10.26
CA ALA A 340 6.43 10.53 -9.02
C ALA A 340 5.40 11.27 -8.18
N ARG A 341 5.54 12.60 -8.05
CA ARG A 341 4.56 13.45 -7.36
C ARG A 341 3.15 13.28 -7.92
N VAL A 342 3.01 13.28 -9.23
CA VAL A 342 1.70 13.14 -9.90
C VAL A 342 1.14 11.74 -9.72
N ARG A 343 1.99 10.71 -9.81
CA ARG A 343 1.62 9.31 -9.60
C ARG A 343 1.01 9.12 -8.21
N ARG A 344 1.73 9.46 -7.14
CA ARG A 344 1.36 9.20 -5.73
C ARG A 344 0.04 9.84 -5.29
N GLN A 345 -0.44 10.88 -5.98
CA GLN A 345 -1.76 11.47 -5.72
C GLN A 345 -2.92 10.51 -6.03
N LYS A 346 -2.75 9.61 -7.02
CA LYS A 346 -3.81 8.72 -7.51
C LYS A 346 -3.46 7.24 -7.42
N TYR A 347 -2.17 6.89 -7.47
CA TYR A 347 -1.66 5.53 -7.56
C TYR A 347 -0.33 5.41 -6.82
N GLY A 348 -0.11 4.32 -6.09
CA GLY A 348 1.11 4.16 -5.29
C GLY A 348 1.21 5.17 -4.15
N PHE A 349 0.09 5.38 -3.45
CA PHE A 349 0.06 6.12 -2.19
C PHE A 349 0.58 5.23 -1.04
N LEU A 350 0.89 5.82 0.12
CA LEU A 350 1.35 5.05 1.29
C LEU A 350 0.28 4.06 1.74
N GLY A 351 0.68 2.82 2.00
CA GLY A 351 -0.21 1.71 2.34
C GLY A 351 -1.06 1.20 1.19
N ASP A 352 -0.63 1.39 -0.06
CA ASP A 352 -1.33 0.86 -1.22
C ASP A 352 -1.09 -0.66 -1.36
N ILE A 353 -1.98 -1.44 -0.74
CA ILE A 353 -1.98 -2.90 -0.75
C ILE A 353 -3.19 -3.45 -1.53
N ARG A 354 -2.98 -4.56 -2.24
CA ARG A 354 -4.06 -5.40 -2.79
C ARG A 354 -3.91 -6.84 -2.31
N ARG A 355 -4.87 -7.32 -1.51
CA ARG A 355 -4.95 -8.75 -1.13
C ARG A 355 -5.32 -9.60 -2.35
N LYS A 356 -4.75 -10.80 -2.46
CA LYS A 356 -5.08 -11.73 -3.54
C LYS A 356 -5.99 -12.86 -3.02
N PRO A 357 -7.03 -13.30 -3.77
CA PRO A 357 -7.96 -14.34 -3.31
C PRO A 357 -7.30 -15.68 -2.97
N HIS A 358 -6.21 -16.04 -3.66
CA HIS A 358 -5.46 -17.27 -3.46
C HIS A 358 -4.45 -17.19 -2.29
N GLY A 359 -4.50 -16.12 -1.49
CA GLY A 359 -3.56 -15.85 -0.40
C GLY A 359 -2.43 -14.90 -0.82
N GLY A 360 -1.78 -14.30 0.18
CA GLY A 360 -0.77 -13.27 -0.03
C GLY A 360 -1.35 -11.90 -0.42
N PHE A 361 -0.47 -10.99 -0.77
CA PHE A 361 -0.82 -9.62 -1.14
C PHE A 361 0.23 -8.99 -2.05
N GLU A 362 -0.15 -7.85 -2.62
CA GLU A 362 0.65 -7.03 -3.51
C GLU A 362 0.85 -5.64 -2.90
N TYR A 363 2.10 -5.21 -2.80
CA TYR A 363 2.50 -3.87 -2.38
C TYR A 363 2.76 -2.99 -3.61
N ARG A 364 2.11 -1.82 -3.66
CA ARG A 364 1.94 -1.02 -4.89
C ARG A 364 2.44 0.42 -4.79
N THR A 365 2.94 0.82 -3.62
CA THR A 365 3.49 2.15 -3.38
C THR A 365 4.60 2.52 -4.37
N PRO A 366 5.59 1.66 -4.69
CA PRO A 366 6.70 2.02 -5.59
C PRO A 366 6.27 2.20 -7.06
N GLY A 367 6.86 3.16 -7.77
CA GLY A 367 6.86 3.19 -9.24
C GLY A 367 7.58 1.98 -9.83
N SER A 368 7.62 1.89 -11.16
CA SER A 368 8.29 0.78 -11.83
C SER A 368 9.81 0.88 -11.66
N TRP A 369 10.33 0.12 -10.70
CA TRP A 369 11.75 0.00 -10.38
C TRP A 369 12.52 -0.87 -11.39
N LEU A 370 11.86 -1.31 -12.47
CA LEU A 370 12.43 -2.08 -13.60
C LEU A 370 13.51 -1.29 -14.39
N VAL A 371 13.81 -0.06 -14.00
CA VAL A 371 14.78 0.85 -14.66
C VAL A 371 16.17 0.24 -14.82
N SER A 372 16.65 -0.56 -13.87
CA SER A 372 17.93 -1.26 -13.95
C SER A 372 17.94 -2.53 -13.08
N PRO A 373 18.82 -3.50 -13.36
CA PRO A 373 18.97 -4.70 -12.52
C PRO A 373 19.47 -4.39 -11.11
N GLU A 374 20.34 -3.38 -10.92
CA GLU A 374 20.87 -2.97 -9.62
C GLU A 374 19.75 -2.42 -8.72
N ILE A 375 18.96 -1.47 -9.23
CA ILE A 375 17.81 -0.91 -8.51
C ILE A 375 16.79 -1.99 -8.18
N SER A 376 16.49 -2.85 -9.15
CA SER A 376 15.56 -3.96 -8.97
C SER A 376 16.01 -4.92 -7.88
N THR A 377 17.30 -5.24 -7.85
CA THR A 377 17.89 -6.11 -6.83
C THR A 377 17.78 -5.45 -5.46
N ALA A 378 18.19 -4.19 -5.34
CA ALA A 378 18.15 -3.44 -4.08
C ALA A 378 16.72 -3.35 -3.51
N VAL A 379 15.73 -3.04 -4.36
CA VAL A 379 14.32 -2.95 -3.95
C VAL A 379 13.78 -4.30 -3.46
N LEU A 380 14.12 -5.40 -4.14
CA LEU A 380 13.70 -6.74 -3.72
C LEU A 380 14.41 -7.20 -2.43
N CYS A 381 15.66 -6.83 -2.22
CA CYS A 381 16.37 -7.07 -0.95
C CYS A 381 15.71 -6.30 0.21
N LEU A 382 15.38 -5.02 0.02
CA LEU A 382 14.63 -4.25 1.02
C LEU A 382 13.27 -4.87 1.34
N ALA A 383 12.56 -5.33 0.32
CA ALA A 383 11.27 -5.99 0.47
C ALA A 383 11.38 -7.31 1.27
N ASP A 384 12.44 -8.09 1.04
CA ASP A 384 12.70 -9.32 1.79
C ASP A 384 13.01 -9.04 3.26
N ILE A 385 13.87 -8.05 3.55
CA ILE A 385 14.15 -7.60 4.92
C ILE A 385 12.84 -7.17 5.60
N ALA A 386 12.06 -6.31 4.94
CA ALA A 386 10.80 -5.82 5.48
C ALA A 386 9.84 -6.97 5.82
N ALA A 387 9.65 -7.93 4.91
CA ALA A 387 8.74 -9.05 5.12
C ALA A 387 9.20 -10.04 6.20
N ARG A 388 10.52 -10.21 6.39
CA ARG A 388 11.09 -11.16 7.35
C ARG A 388 11.28 -10.58 8.75
N GLU A 389 11.56 -9.28 8.84
CA GLU A 389 12.04 -8.67 10.08
C GLU A 389 11.20 -7.51 10.60
N PHE A 390 10.06 -7.14 9.97
CA PHE A 390 9.21 -6.02 10.40
C PHE A 390 8.85 -6.02 11.90
N GLU A 391 8.83 -7.19 12.53
CA GLU A 391 8.52 -7.34 13.96
C GLU A 391 9.58 -6.72 14.87
N HIS A 392 10.82 -6.55 14.39
CA HIS A 392 11.95 -5.97 15.12
C HIS A 392 12.03 -4.44 14.99
N PHE A 393 11.25 -3.85 14.10
CA PHE A 393 11.23 -2.41 13.85
C PHE A 393 10.04 -1.75 14.53
N THR A 394 10.27 -0.52 15.01
CA THR A 394 9.25 0.29 15.71
C THR A 394 9.21 1.74 15.25
N GLU A 395 10.11 2.14 14.34
CA GLU A 395 10.22 3.49 13.84
C GLU A 395 9.36 3.68 12.59
N TRP A 396 8.34 4.52 12.71
CA TRP A 396 7.37 4.78 11.66
C TRP A 396 7.37 6.28 11.28
N PRO A 397 8.35 6.76 10.50
CA PRO A 397 8.49 8.18 10.18
C PRO A 397 7.26 8.78 9.49
N PHE A 398 6.49 7.97 8.75
CA PHE A 398 5.25 8.41 8.10
C PHE A 398 4.05 8.57 9.05
N LEU A 399 4.21 8.31 10.35
CA LEU A 399 3.26 8.81 11.36
C LEU A 399 3.43 10.31 11.60
N ASP A 400 4.50 10.92 11.09
CA ASP A 400 4.64 12.36 11.08
C ASP A 400 3.91 12.98 9.89
N PRO A 401 2.90 13.85 10.11
CA PRO A 401 2.20 14.52 9.02
C PRO A 401 3.11 15.31 8.09
N GLU A 402 4.21 15.88 8.58
CA GLU A 402 5.16 16.65 7.76
C GLU A 402 5.95 15.73 6.83
N VAL A 403 6.43 14.60 7.32
CA VAL A 403 7.14 13.59 6.52
C VAL A 403 6.20 12.95 5.50
N GLN A 404 4.95 12.70 5.91
CA GLN A 404 3.93 12.18 5.02
C GLN A 404 3.58 13.18 3.91
N GLU A 405 3.42 14.46 4.22
CA GLU A 405 3.23 15.52 3.24
C GLU A 405 4.42 15.64 2.28
N ALA A 406 5.65 15.53 2.81
CA ALA A 406 6.87 15.51 2.01
C ALA A 406 6.89 14.35 0.99
N PHE A 407 6.40 13.16 1.36
CA PHE A 407 6.27 12.03 0.44
C PHE A 407 5.35 12.34 -0.75
N TYR A 408 4.19 12.93 -0.49
CA TYR A 408 3.20 13.23 -1.55
C TYR A 408 3.58 14.45 -2.40
N THR A 409 4.30 15.41 -1.83
CA THR A 409 4.77 16.61 -2.54
C THR A 409 6.09 16.40 -3.26
N GLY A 410 6.83 15.34 -2.93
CA GLY A 410 8.18 15.08 -3.45
C GLY A 410 9.24 15.96 -2.80
N ASN A 411 9.03 16.41 -1.56
CA ASN A 411 9.94 17.30 -0.85
C ASN A 411 11.17 16.53 -0.32
N ARG A 412 12.21 16.45 -1.16
CA ARG A 412 13.45 15.73 -0.86
C ARG A 412 14.22 16.29 0.34
N SER A 413 14.14 17.59 0.62
CA SER A 413 14.90 18.18 1.74
C SER A 413 14.41 17.68 3.10
N VAL A 414 13.12 17.36 3.21
CA VAL A 414 12.53 16.74 4.40
C VAL A 414 12.78 15.23 4.40
N LEU A 415 12.65 14.57 3.26
CA LEU A 415 12.75 13.10 3.17
C LEU A 415 14.17 12.56 3.33
N LYS A 416 15.20 13.29 2.85
CA LYS A 416 16.59 12.83 2.89
C LYS A 416 17.12 12.60 4.32
N PRO A 417 16.99 13.55 5.28
CA PRO A 417 17.41 13.32 6.66
C PRO A 417 16.67 12.13 7.31
N VAL A 418 15.37 12.01 7.02
CA VAL A 418 14.55 10.87 7.49
C VAL A 418 15.08 9.55 6.92
N PHE A 419 15.42 9.52 5.64
CA PHE A 419 16.01 8.34 4.99
C PHE A 419 17.29 7.89 5.69
N PHE A 420 18.25 8.79 5.92
CA PHE A 420 19.51 8.39 6.58
C PHE A 420 19.28 7.90 8.00
N SER A 421 18.34 8.51 8.75
CA SER A 421 17.97 8.02 10.07
C SER A 421 17.40 6.60 10.03
N VAL A 422 16.49 6.29 9.10
CA VAL A 422 15.94 4.92 9.00
C VAL A 422 16.96 3.94 8.44
N TRP A 423 17.87 4.39 7.57
CA TRP A 423 18.91 3.55 7.00
C TRP A 423 19.88 3.03 8.07
N GLU A 424 20.25 3.87 9.04
CA GLU A 424 21.05 3.43 10.19
C GLU A 424 20.34 2.38 11.06
N HIS A 425 19.01 2.39 11.10
CA HIS A 425 18.25 1.32 11.75
C HIS A 425 18.19 0.05 10.90
N LEU A 426 18.04 0.19 9.58
CA LEU A 426 18.04 -0.95 8.66
C LEU A 426 19.36 -1.72 8.75
N LYS A 427 20.50 -1.04 8.93
CA LYS A 427 21.82 -1.67 9.14
C LYS A 427 21.88 -2.65 10.31
N ARG A 428 20.92 -2.61 11.24
CA ARG A 428 20.82 -3.54 12.39
C ARG A 428 20.04 -4.82 12.04
N SER A 429 19.46 -4.90 10.85
CA SER A 429 18.81 -6.10 10.34
C SER A 429 19.80 -7.26 10.23
N SER A 430 19.37 -8.47 10.60
CA SER A 430 20.24 -9.65 10.50
C SER A 430 20.55 -10.03 9.05
N LEU A 431 19.70 -9.59 8.12
CA LEU A 431 19.85 -9.78 6.68
C LEU A 431 20.63 -8.66 6.00
N PHE A 432 20.95 -7.55 6.70
CA PHE A 432 21.63 -6.42 6.08
C PHE A 432 23.00 -6.82 5.52
N GLU A 433 23.82 -7.49 6.31
CA GLU A 433 25.17 -7.95 5.90
C GLU A 433 25.11 -8.85 4.65
N THR A 434 24.07 -9.70 4.54
CA THR A 434 23.87 -10.55 3.36
C THR A 434 23.55 -9.75 2.09
N TYR A 435 22.92 -8.59 2.24
CA TYR A 435 22.44 -7.77 1.13
C TYR A 435 23.22 -6.47 0.92
N GLU A 436 24.23 -6.17 1.75
CA GLU A 436 24.89 -4.88 1.82
C GLU A 436 25.40 -4.39 0.46
N ASP A 437 26.11 -5.24 -0.28
CA ASP A 437 26.64 -4.91 -1.60
C ASP A 437 25.52 -4.50 -2.58
N TYR A 438 24.40 -5.22 -2.56
CA TYR A 438 23.25 -4.91 -3.42
C TYR A 438 22.50 -3.65 -2.96
N LEU A 439 22.50 -3.36 -1.67
CA LEU A 439 21.80 -2.22 -1.09
C LEU A 439 22.59 -0.91 -1.24
N SER A 440 23.92 -0.98 -1.34
CA SER A 440 24.85 0.16 -1.35
C SER A 440 24.54 1.24 -2.40
N VAL A 441 23.93 0.85 -3.53
CA VAL A 441 23.51 1.78 -4.59
C VAL A 441 22.51 2.83 -4.11
N ILE A 442 21.63 2.48 -3.17
CA ILE A 442 20.55 3.35 -2.68
C ILE A 442 21.10 4.56 -1.90
N PRO A 443 21.84 4.38 -0.78
CA PRO A 443 22.37 5.51 -0.03
C PRO A 443 23.36 6.31 -0.88
N TRP A 444 24.16 5.66 -1.73
CA TRP A 444 25.06 6.35 -2.65
C TRP A 444 24.30 7.30 -3.59
N MET A 445 23.26 6.83 -4.29
CA MET A 445 22.46 7.70 -5.17
C MET A 445 21.81 8.84 -4.41
N ILE A 446 21.25 8.57 -3.22
CA ILE A 446 20.56 9.58 -2.43
C ILE A 446 21.55 10.64 -1.94
N GLU A 447 22.73 10.25 -1.46
CA GLU A 447 23.78 11.17 -1.03
C GLU A 447 24.23 12.10 -2.18
N GLN A 448 24.39 11.54 -3.38
CA GLN A 448 24.80 12.28 -4.58
C GLN A 448 23.66 13.06 -5.26
N ASP A 449 22.47 13.10 -4.67
CA ASP A 449 21.27 13.73 -5.25
C ASP A 449 20.85 13.17 -6.62
N LEU A 450 21.19 11.91 -6.87
CA LEU A 450 20.83 11.22 -8.10
C LEU A 450 19.39 10.69 -8.03
N THR A 451 18.80 10.57 -9.21
CA THR A 451 17.53 9.90 -9.48
C THR A 451 17.75 8.92 -10.63
N TRP A 452 16.90 7.90 -10.76
CA TRP A 452 17.00 7.02 -11.91
C TRP A 452 16.55 7.73 -13.19
N ASP A 453 17.08 7.29 -14.33
CA ASP A 453 16.71 7.87 -15.62
C ASP A 453 15.54 7.09 -16.25
N GLU A 454 14.33 7.69 -16.24
CA GLU A 454 13.11 7.11 -16.82
C GLU A 454 13.12 7.14 -18.37
N SER A 455 14.13 7.74 -19.02
CA SER A 455 14.22 7.91 -20.48
C SER A 455 15.03 6.82 -21.19
N VAL A 456 15.79 6.02 -20.44
CA VAL A 456 16.63 4.94 -20.97
C VAL A 456 15.78 3.74 -21.34
N ASP A 457 16.19 3.05 -22.41
CA ASP A 457 15.57 1.78 -22.78
C ASP A 457 16.00 0.71 -21.77
N ILE A 458 15.05 0.13 -21.04
CA ILE A 458 15.37 -0.87 -20.00
C ILE A 458 16.09 -2.10 -20.56
N ARG A 459 16.01 -2.36 -21.87
CA ARG A 459 16.79 -3.46 -22.48
C ARG A 459 18.28 -3.15 -22.54
N GLU A 460 18.66 -1.88 -22.60
CA GLU A 460 20.06 -1.45 -22.55
C GLU A 460 20.61 -1.59 -21.13
N THR A 461 19.86 -1.16 -20.11
CA THR A 461 20.29 -1.25 -18.70
C THR A 461 20.33 -2.69 -18.18
N TRP A 462 19.45 -3.57 -18.68
CA TRP A 462 19.43 -4.99 -18.31
C TRP A 462 20.30 -5.90 -19.19
N ASP A 463 21.03 -5.33 -20.16
CA ASP A 463 21.82 -6.06 -21.16
C ASP A 463 21.02 -7.16 -21.90
N ILE A 464 19.80 -6.82 -22.31
CA ILE A 464 18.91 -7.75 -23.01
C ILE A 464 19.24 -7.76 -24.50
N SER A 465 19.83 -8.87 -24.94
CA SER A 465 20.18 -9.10 -26.33
C SER A 465 18.95 -9.15 -27.25
N MET A 466 18.91 -8.22 -28.20
CA MET A 466 17.87 -8.20 -29.23
C MET A 466 18.18 -9.19 -30.36
N PRO A 467 17.24 -10.07 -30.76
CA PRO A 467 17.46 -11.02 -31.84
C PRO A 467 17.97 -10.33 -33.11
N LYS A 468 19.05 -10.86 -33.71
CA LYS A 468 19.48 -10.42 -35.04
C LYS A 468 18.35 -10.73 -36.02
N ARG A 469 17.93 -9.73 -36.80
CA ARG A 469 16.87 -9.85 -37.80
C ARG A 469 17.25 -10.99 -38.75
N LYS A 470 16.57 -12.15 -38.67
CA LYS A 470 16.71 -13.18 -39.71
C LYS A 470 16.37 -12.49 -41.04
N ALA A 471 17.34 -12.42 -41.95
CA ALA A 471 17.06 -12.02 -43.31
C ALA A 471 15.94 -12.92 -43.81
N ARG A 472 14.79 -12.35 -44.17
CA ARG A 472 13.77 -13.09 -44.90
C ARG A 472 14.48 -13.65 -46.13
N ALA A 473 14.69 -14.96 -46.18
CA ALA A 473 15.04 -15.63 -47.42
C ALA A 473 13.97 -15.23 -48.43
N ARG A 474 14.36 -14.47 -49.45
CA ARG A 474 13.53 -14.28 -50.63
C ARG A 474 13.28 -15.68 -51.15
N ALA A 475 12.05 -16.18 -50.99
CA ALA A 475 11.58 -17.29 -51.79
C ALA A 475 11.63 -16.80 -53.24
N ALA A 476 12.66 -17.21 -53.96
CA ALA A 476 12.71 -17.12 -55.40
C ALA A 476 11.65 -18.09 -55.93
N ALA A 477 10.48 -17.56 -56.27
CA ALA A 477 9.59 -18.23 -57.20
C ALA A 477 10.21 -18.05 -58.59
N ARG A 478 10.73 -19.16 -59.12
CA ARG A 478 10.93 -19.37 -60.56
C ARG A 478 9.59 -19.62 -61.21
#